data_AF-A0A7S2X7I7-F1
#
_entry.id   AF-A0A7S2X7I7-F1
#
_cell.length_a   1.000
_cell.length_b   1.000
_cell.length_c   1.000
_cell.angle_alpha   90.00
_cell.angle_beta   90.00
_cell.angle_gamma   90.00
#
_symmetry.space_group_name_H-M   'P 1'
#
loop_
_entity.id
_entity.type
_entity.pdbx_description
1 polymer ?
#
loop_
_entity_poly.entity_id
_entity_poly.type
_entity_poly.pdbx_seq_one_letter_code
_entity_poly.pdbx_strand_id
1 'polypeptide(L)'
;MSEKKVSLKKLVKPWPESDKTEFGFEDVVRGQYGGCKFVAKDGLSLNRTVITHLVSSMGKNIMEGKSIINISLPVTIFEPRSFLQRMTDHWAFAPLYLNKAAMAKDPVERFKWAIAFMISGLHNGCRQKKPFNPILGETFQATYPDGTEIFLEQVALKTFKIRLLRVSYRLVTTLL
;
A
#
# COMPACT_ATOMS: atom_id res chain seq x y z
N MET A 1 31.58 -29.05 10.50
CA MET A 1 30.34 -28.49 11.08
C MET A 1 29.28 -28.52 9.98
N SER A 2 28.40 -29.54 9.94
CA SER A 2 27.46 -29.74 8.83
C SER A 2 26.25 -28.81 8.98
N GLU A 3 26.03 -27.91 8.02
CA GLU A 3 24.83 -27.09 7.95
C GLU A 3 23.58 -27.97 7.78
N LYS A 4 22.79 -28.11 8.86
CA LYS A 4 21.45 -28.69 8.76
C LYS A 4 20.54 -27.68 8.06
N LYS A 5 20.30 -27.86 6.75
CA LYS A 5 19.24 -27.14 6.03
C LYS A 5 17.90 -27.49 6.67
N VAL A 6 17.35 -26.57 7.47
CA VAL A 6 16.01 -26.69 8.02
C VAL A 6 15.00 -26.44 6.91
N SER A 7 14.25 -27.47 6.54
CA SER A 7 13.18 -27.36 5.55
C SER A 7 12.05 -26.49 6.11
N LEU A 8 11.83 -25.32 5.52
CA LEU A 8 10.77 -24.37 5.91
C LEU A 8 9.37 -25.00 5.93
N LYS A 9 9.15 -26.08 5.16
CA LYS A 9 7.90 -26.86 5.17
C LYS A 9 7.59 -27.49 6.54
N LYS A 10 8.60 -27.69 7.39
CA LYS A 10 8.42 -28.23 8.76
C LYS A 10 8.10 -27.15 9.79
N LEU A 11 8.32 -25.88 9.47
CA LEU A 11 8.14 -24.74 10.39
C LEU A 11 6.82 -24.02 10.19
N VAL A 12 6.19 -24.14 9.02
CA VAL A 12 4.94 -23.43 8.70
C VAL A 12 3.75 -24.38 8.75
N LYS A 13 2.88 -24.19 9.73
CA LYS A 13 1.60 -24.91 9.81
C LYS A 13 0.66 -24.37 8.71
N PRO A 14 -0.20 -25.22 8.13
CA PRO A 14 -1.25 -24.77 7.22
C PRO A 14 -2.15 -23.74 7.90
N TRP A 15 -2.72 -22.81 7.11
CA TRP A 15 -3.68 -21.83 7.62
C TRP A 15 -4.90 -22.52 8.25
N PRO A 16 -5.46 -21.98 9.36
CA PRO A 16 -6.74 -22.43 9.90
C PRO A 16 -7.85 -22.37 8.86
N GLU A 17 -8.81 -23.30 8.88
CA GLU A 17 -9.91 -23.36 7.90
C GLU A 17 -10.74 -22.05 7.87
N SER A 18 -10.90 -21.40 9.03
CA SER A 18 -11.57 -20.10 9.19
C SER A 18 -10.88 -18.94 8.45
N ASP A 19 -9.58 -19.06 8.20
CA ASP A 19 -8.76 -18.02 7.56
C ASP A 19 -8.58 -18.27 6.06
N LYS A 20 -9.17 -19.36 5.54
CA LYS A 20 -9.15 -19.72 4.12
C LYS A 20 -10.26 -19.02 3.33
N THR A 21 -11.27 -18.50 4.00
CA THR A 21 -12.36 -17.74 3.39
C THR A 21 -12.00 -16.26 3.33
N GLU A 22 -11.79 -15.79 2.10
CA GLU A 22 -11.74 -14.39 1.67
C GLU A 22 -10.62 -13.52 2.27
N PHE A 23 -9.46 -13.56 1.60
CA PHE A 23 -8.63 -12.36 1.51
C PHE A 23 -9.40 -11.41 0.58
N GLY A 24 -9.84 -10.24 1.05
CA GLY A 24 -10.62 -9.25 0.27
C GLY A 24 -9.88 -8.59 -0.90
N PHE A 25 -8.91 -9.28 -1.49
CA PHE A 25 -8.18 -8.90 -2.69
C PHE A 25 -8.49 -9.96 -3.76
N GLU A 26 -9.34 -9.61 -4.72
CA GLU A 26 -9.75 -10.49 -5.84
C GLU A 26 -8.55 -11.11 -6.58
N ASP A 27 -7.41 -10.43 -6.53
CA ASP A 27 -6.19 -10.76 -7.26
C ASP A 27 -5.24 -11.71 -6.52
N VAL A 28 -5.54 -12.10 -5.28
CA VAL A 28 -4.59 -12.78 -4.39
C VAL A 28 -5.22 -14.02 -3.75
N VAL A 29 -4.61 -15.18 -3.97
CA VAL A 29 -5.00 -16.46 -3.37
C VAL A 29 -3.95 -16.89 -2.35
N ARG A 30 -4.37 -17.35 -1.17
CA ARG A 30 -3.43 -17.84 -0.15
C ARG A 30 -2.75 -19.14 -0.55
N GLY A 31 -1.47 -19.26 -0.24
CA GLY A 31 -0.72 -20.51 -0.35
C GLY A 31 -1.09 -21.49 0.78
N GLN A 32 -1.14 -22.79 0.46
CA GLN A 32 -1.52 -23.86 1.40
C GLN A 32 -0.63 -23.90 2.67
N TYR A 33 0.61 -23.45 2.58
CA TYR A 33 1.61 -23.48 3.67
C TYR A 33 2.11 -22.09 4.04
N GLY A 34 1.24 -21.07 4.00
CA GLY A 34 1.65 -19.68 4.21
C GLY A 34 1.87 -18.90 2.90
N GLY A 35 1.91 -17.58 3.04
CA GLY A 35 2.12 -16.65 1.92
C GLY A 35 0.91 -16.47 1.01
N CYS A 36 1.06 -15.57 0.05
CA CYS A 36 0.04 -15.17 -0.92
C CYS A 36 0.57 -15.38 -2.33
N LYS A 37 -0.21 -16.06 -3.17
CA LYS A 37 -0.01 -16.16 -4.61
C LYS A 37 -0.87 -15.13 -5.29
N PHE A 38 -0.28 -14.35 -6.18
CA PHE A 38 -1.03 -13.46 -7.04
C PHE A 38 -1.64 -14.26 -8.19
N VAL A 39 -2.95 -14.18 -8.39
CA VAL A 39 -3.71 -15.01 -9.35
C VAL A 39 -4.41 -14.15 -10.41
N ALA A 40 -4.34 -12.82 -10.35
CA ALA A 40 -4.87 -11.98 -11.43
C ALA A 40 -4.10 -12.20 -12.74
N LYS A 41 -4.70 -12.98 -13.65
CA LYS A 41 -4.12 -13.34 -14.95
C LYS A 41 -3.84 -12.09 -15.79
N ASP A 42 -4.70 -11.08 -15.68
CA ASP A 42 -4.59 -9.82 -16.43
C ASP A 42 -3.43 -8.95 -15.92
N GLY A 43 -3.21 -8.89 -14.60
CA GLY A 43 -2.06 -8.19 -14.02
C GLY A 43 -0.73 -8.83 -14.41
N LEU A 44 -0.67 -10.17 -14.44
CA LEU A 44 0.57 -10.89 -14.74
C LEU A 44 0.98 -10.78 -16.22
N SER A 45 0.02 -10.90 -17.15
CA SER A 45 0.27 -10.72 -18.58
C SER A 45 0.68 -9.28 -18.90
N LEU A 46 0.03 -8.31 -18.26
CA LEU A 46 0.35 -6.90 -18.39
C LEU A 46 1.77 -6.57 -17.91
N ASN A 47 2.16 -7.08 -16.75
CA ASN A 47 3.52 -6.89 -16.21
C ASN A 47 4.59 -7.43 -17.17
N ARG A 48 4.35 -8.58 -17.82
CA ARG A 48 5.27 -9.10 -18.85
C ARG A 48 5.38 -8.15 -20.03
N THR A 49 4.27 -7.67 -20.56
CA THR A 49 4.27 -6.71 -21.68
C THR A 49 5.03 -5.43 -21.34
N VAL A 50 4.82 -4.89 -20.14
CA VAL A 50 5.50 -3.69 -19.65
C VAL A 50 7.01 -3.92 -19.51
N ILE A 51 7.43 -5.03 -18.88
CA ILE A 51 8.85 -5.35 -18.73
C ILE A 51 9.53 -5.47 -20.09
N THR A 52 8.91 -6.19 -21.04
CA THR A 52 9.44 -6.34 -22.40
C THR A 52 9.56 -4.98 -23.11
N HIS A 53 8.58 -4.10 -22.96
CA HIS A 53 8.64 -2.74 -23.50
C HIS A 53 9.79 -1.95 -22.88
N LEU A 54 9.93 -1.95 -21.56
CA LEU A 54 10.99 -1.23 -20.86
C LEU A 54 12.38 -1.70 -21.27
N VAL A 55 12.61 -3.02 -21.33
CA VAL A 55 13.89 -3.60 -21.78
C VAL A 55 14.20 -3.19 -23.22
N SER A 56 13.20 -3.25 -24.10
CA SER A 56 13.36 -2.85 -25.51
C SER A 56 13.68 -1.36 -25.65
N SER A 57 13.00 -0.49 -24.90
CA SER A 57 13.25 0.96 -24.89
C SER A 57 14.63 1.30 -24.32
N MET A 58 15.06 0.61 -23.24
CA MET A 58 16.41 0.76 -22.69
C MET A 58 17.47 0.37 -23.72
N GLY A 59 17.30 -0.78 -24.39
CA GLY A 59 18.22 -1.24 -25.42
C GLY A 59 18.37 -0.24 -26.57
N LYS A 60 17.25 0.30 -27.07
CA LYS A 60 17.24 1.34 -28.11
C LYS A 60 17.99 2.60 -27.66
N ASN A 61 17.71 3.08 -26.44
CA ASN A 61 18.39 4.27 -25.91
C ASN A 61 19.91 4.06 -25.80
N ILE A 62 20.36 2.87 -25.37
CA ILE A 62 21.79 2.54 -25.32
C ILE A 62 22.41 2.55 -26.73
N MET A 63 21.77 1.92 -27.71
CA MET A 63 22.28 1.87 -29.09
C MET A 63 22.35 3.25 -29.75
N GLU A 64 21.46 4.16 -29.38
CA GLU A 64 21.41 5.54 -29.89
C GLU A 64 22.26 6.52 -29.06
N GLY A 65 22.95 6.05 -28.01
CA GLY A 65 23.74 6.90 -27.10
C GLY A 65 22.90 7.85 -26.23
N LYS A 66 21.60 7.57 -26.06
CA LYS A 66 20.65 8.36 -25.27
C LYS A 66 20.62 7.89 -23.82
N SER A 67 20.19 8.79 -22.93
CA SER A 67 20.00 8.45 -21.51
C SER A 67 18.95 7.35 -21.32
N ILE A 68 19.29 6.34 -20.53
CA ILE A 68 18.39 5.24 -20.11
C ILE A 68 17.45 5.64 -18.96
N ILE A 69 17.66 6.81 -18.35
CA ILE A 69 16.94 7.24 -17.15
C ILE A 69 15.56 7.82 -17.50
N ASN A 70 15.39 8.37 -18.70
CA ASN A 70 14.18 9.10 -19.12
C ASN A 70 13.20 8.26 -19.95
N ILE A 71 13.02 6.98 -19.59
CA ILE A 71 12.01 6.13 -20.27
C ILE A 71 10.65 6.38 -19.63
N SER A 72 9.68 6.81 -20.44
CA SER A 72 8.30 6.96 -20.00
C SER A 72 7.69 5.58 -19.69
N LEU A 73 7.02 5.49 -18.55
CA LEU A 73 6.32 4.27 -18.15
C LEU A 73 4.96 4.19 -18.88
N PRO A 74 4.54 3.02 -19.39
CA PRO A 74 3.23 2.86 -20.03
C PRO A 74 2.08 3.17 -19.06
N VAL A 75 1.00 3.83 -19.53
CA VAL A 75 -0.16 4.19 -18.68
C VAL A 75 -0.80 3.00 -17.97
N THR A 76 -0.65 1.80 -18.52
CA THR A 76 -1.26 0.58 -18.01
C THR A 76 -0.72 0.14 -16.64
N ILE A 77 0.47 0.59 -16.24
CA ILE A 77 0.99 0.32 -14.88
C ILE A 77 0.33 1.19 -13.82
N PHE A 78 -0.39 2.24 -14.23
CA PHE A 78 -0.97 3.21 -13.32
C PHE A 78 -2.40 2.82 -12.94
N GLU A 79 -2.78 3.15 -11.70
CA GLU A 79 -4.18 3.17 -11.29
C GLU A 79 -4.79 4.55 -11.58
N PRO A 80 -6.12 4.68 -11.72
CA PRO A 80 -6.79 5.95 -12.00
C PRO A 80 -6.91 6.83 -10.74
N ARG A 81 -5.87 6.87 -9.90
CA ARG A 81 -5.81 7.65 -8.66
C ARG A 81 -4.47 8.34 -8.53
N SER A 82 -4.47 9.54 -7.99
CA SER A 82 -3.23 10.22 -7.60
C SER A 82 -2.69 9.63 -6.31
N PHE A 83 -1.42 9.91 -6.00
CA PHE A 83 -0.83 9.43 -4.75
C PHE A 83 -1.57 9.99 -3.53
N LEU A 84 -2.11 11.21 -3.59
CA LEU A 84 -2.88 11.79 -2.48
C LEU A 84 -4.09 10.92 -2.16
N GLN A 85 -4.84 10.51 -3.18
CA GLN A 85 -5.98 9.60 -3.02
C GLN A 85 -5.53 8.22 -2.54
N ARG A 86 -4.44 7.66 -3.07
CA ARG A 86 -3.93 6.35 -2.63
C ARG A 86 -3.45 6.37 -1.18
N MET A 87 -2.97 7.50 -0.69
CA MET A 87 -2.49 7.61 0.68
C MET A 87 -3.62 7.40 1.69
N THR A 88 -4.87 7.78 1.38
CA THR A 88 -5.99 7.59 2.31
C THR A 88 -6.33 6.11 2.52
N ASP A 89 -6.03 5.22 1.58
CA ASP A 89 -6.17 3.76 1.78
C ASP A 89 -5.35 3.29 3.00
N HIS A 90 -4.17 3.87 3.25
CA HIS A 90 -3.32 3.51 4.41
C HIS A 90 -3.94 3.97 5.75
N TRP A 91 -4.83 4.96 5.71
CA TRP A 91 -5.48 5.55 6.86
C TRP A 91 -6.90 4.99 7.07
N ALA A 92 -7.38 4.11 6.20
CA ALA A 92 -8.73 3.54 6.27
C ALA A 92 -9.04 2.82 7.60
N PHE A 93 -8.01 2.31 8.29
CA PHE A 93 -8.16 1.65 9.59
C PHE A 93 -7.96 2.58 10.79
N ALA A 94 -7.67 3.86 10.57
CA ALA A 94 -7.52 4.84 11.64
C ALA A 94 -8.78 4.90 12.53
N PRO A 95 -10.02 4.98 12.00
CA PRO A 95 -11.24 4.94 12.80
C PRO A 95 -11.37 3.72 13.71
N LEU A 96 -10.82 2.58 13.31
CA LEU A 96 -10.93 1.33 14.07
C LEU A 96 -9.91 1.26 15.20
N TYR A 97 -8.64 1.55 14.91
CA TYR A 97 -7.54 1.31 15.84
C TYR A 97 -7.18 2.56 16.66
N LEU A 98 -7.23 3.75 16.09
CA LEU A 98 -6.85 4.97 16.81
C LEU A 98 -7.93 5.42 17.80
N ASN A 99 -9.21 5.17 17.50
CA ASN A 99 -10.28 5.38 18.48
C ASN A 99 -10.12 4.45 19.69
N LYS A 100 -9.73 3.18 19.49
CA LYS A 100 -9.38 2.27 20.59
C LYS A 100 -8.15 2.73 21.36
N ALA A 101 -7.13 3.22 20.67
CA ALA A 101 -5.95 3.80 21.29
C ALA A 101 -6.30 4.99 22.19
N ALA A 102 -7.20 5.88 21.73
CA ALA A 102 -7.65 7.05 22.48
C ALA A 102 -8.43 6.69 23.76
N MET A 103 -9.23 5.62 23.72
CA MET A 103 -9.98 5.13 24.88
C MET A 103 -9.14 4.31 25.87
N ALA A 104 -7.94 3.87 25.47
CA ALA A 104 -7.08 3.03 26.30
C ALA A 104 -6.40 3.84 27.42
N LYS A 105 -6.69 3.46 28.67
CA LYS A 105 -6.08 4.07 29.87
C LYS A 105 -4.61 3.66 30.04
N ASP A 106 -4.34 2.37 29.87
CA ASP A 106 -2.98 1.82 29.97
C ASP A 106 -2.10 2.28 28.80
N PRO A 107 -0.93 2.88 29.05
CA PRO A 107 -0.01 3.32 28.00
C PRO A 107 0.48 2.17 27.09
N VAL A 108 0.66 0.96 27.62
CA VAL A 108 1.14 -0.18 26.81
C VAL A 108 0.04 -0.63 25.85
N GLU A 109 -1.19 -0.76 26.32
CA GLU A 109 -2.34 -1.08 25.48
C GLU A 109 -2.59 -0.01 24.41
N ARG A 110 -2.49 1.28 24.75
CA ARG A 110 -2.57 2.38 23.79
C ARG A 110 -1.51 2.27 22.69
N PHE A 111 -0.27 1.92 23.06
CA PHE A 111 0.82 1.73 22.10
C PHE A 111 0.58 0.53 21.18
N LYS A 112 0.04 -0.58 21.70
CA LYS A 112 -0.34 -1.74 20.88
C LYS A 112 -1.35 -1.38 19.80
N TRP A 113 -2.35 -0.55 20.12
CA TRP A 113 -3.32 -0.09 19.13
C TRP A 113 -2.72 0.82 18.07
N ALA A 114 -1.78 1.70 18.44
CA ALA A 114 -1.05 2.53 17.48
C ALA A 114 -0.19 1.69 16.52
N ILE A 115 0.47 0.64 17.02
CA ILE A 115 1.21 -0.32 16.17
C ILE A 115 0.25 -1.08 15.26
N ALA A 116 -0.87 -1.57 15.79
CA ALA A 116 -1.86 -2.29 15.01
C ALA A 116 -2.38 -1.44 13.85
N PHE A 117 -2.66 -0.15 14.09
CA PHE A 117 -2.99 0.82 13.04
C PHE A 117 -1.91 0.86 11.95
N MET A 118 -0.65 1.10 12.33
CA MET A 118 0.44 1.21 11.36
C MET A 118 0.57 -0.06 10.52
N ILE A 119 0.61 -1.23 11.14
CA ILE A 119 0.75 -2.51 10.43
C ILE A 119 -0.45 -2.76 9.50
N SER A 120 -1.67 -2.40 9.93
CA SER A 120 -2.88 -2.64 9.15
C SER A 120 -2.88 -1.96 7.78
N GLY A 121 -2.20 -0.81 7.63
CA GLY A 121 -2.12 -0.09 6.36
C GLY A 121 -1.06 -0.64 5.39
N LEU A 122 -0.09 -1.45 5.86
CA LEU A 122 1.09 -1.84 5.06
C LEU A 122 0.75 -2.64 3.81
N HIS A 123 -0.31 -3.46 3.84
CA HIS A 123 -0.70 -4.26 2.69
C HIS A 123 -1.13 -3.40 1.48
N ASN A 124 -1.54 -2.14 1.70
CA ASN A 124 -1.85 -1.22 0.61
C ASN A 124 -0.62 -0.80 -0.20
N GLY A 125 0.58 -0.91 0.38
CA GLY A 125 1.84 -0.76 -0.33
C GLY A 125 2.16 -1.90 -1.29
N CYS A 126 1.51 -3.06 -1.14
CA CYS A 126 1.74 -4.25 -1.96
C CYS A 126 0.88 -4.30 -3.24
N ARG A 127 0.04 -3.28 -3.51
CA ARG A 127 -0.74 -3.26 -4.77
C ARG A 127 0.18 -3.01 -5.96
N GLN A 128 -0.12 -3.67 -7.08
CA GLN A 128 0.76 -3.67 -8.26
C GLN A 128 0.75 -2.36 -9.04
N LYS A 129 -0.39 -1.67 -9.09
CA LYS A 129 -0.53 -0.45 -9.87
C LYS A 129 0.00 0.76 -9.11
N LYS A 130 0.78 1.57 -9.81
CA LYS A 130 1.38 2.81 -9.30
C LYS A 130 0.34 3.95 -9.35
N PRO A 131 0.13 4.71 -8.28
CA PRO A 131 -0.66 5.94 -8.38
C PRO A 131 0.03 6.98 -9.26
N PHE A 132 -0.74 7.87 -9.88
CA PHE A 132 -0.18 9.03 -10.56
C PHE A 132 0.57 9.93 -9.56
N ASN A 133 1.71 10.45 -10.00
CA ASN A 133 2.43 11.45 -9.22
C ASN A 133 1.57 12.71 -9.15
N PRO A 134 1.27 13.23 -7.94
CA PRO A 134 0.49 14.44 -7.81
C PRO A 134 1.22 15.65 -8.42
N ILE A 135 0.46 16.59 -8.96
CA ILE A 135 1.02 17.87 -9.42
C ILE A 135 1.26 18.81 -8.22
N LEU A 136 2.17 19.78 -8.34
CA LEU A 136 2.38 20.78 -7.28
C LEU A 136 1.08 21.57 -7.06
N GLY A 137 0.68 21.69 -5.79
CA GLY A 137 -0.58 22.33 -5.40
C GLY A 137 -1.81 21.44 -5.58
N GLU A 138 -1.67 20.19 -6.03
CA GLU A 138 -2.78 19.24 -6.00
C GLU A 138 -3.26 19.06 -4.56
N THR A 139 -4.58 19.11 -4.37
CA THR A 139 -5.21 18.91 -3.06
C THR A 139 -6.18 17.73 -3.11
N PHE A 140 -6.33 17.04 -1.99
CA PHE A 140 -7.32 15.99 -1.81
C PHE A 140 -7.97 16.09 -0.44
N GLN A 141 -9.29 15.93 -0.39
CA GLN A 141 -10.09 15.96 0.82
C GLN A 141 -10.96 14.72 0.88
N ALA A 142 -11.07 14.10 2.06
CA ALA A 142 -11.98 12.99 2.28
C ALA A 142 -12.46 12.95 3.73
N THR A 143 -13.59 12.28 3.93
CA THR A 143 -14.20 12.07 5.24
C THR A 143 -14.43 10.58 5.43
N TYR A 144 -13.98 10.03 6.55
CA TYR A 144 -14.25 8.65 6.94
C TYR A 144 -15.65 8.51 7.56
N PRO A 145 -16.22 7.30 7.62
CA PRO A 145 -17.55 7.08 8.18
C PRO A 145 -17.75 7.55 9.63
N ASP A 146 -16.67 7.66 10.41
CA ASP A 146 -16.68 8.18 11.78
C ASP A 146 -16.63 9.71 11.87
N GLY A 147 -16.62 10.40 10.72
CA GLY A 147 -16.49 11.86 10.63
C GLY A 147 -15.06 12.36 10.70
N THR A 148 -14.04 11.48 10.71
CA THR A 148 -12.64 11.90 10.60
C THR A 148 -12.37 12.52 9.23
N GLU A 149 -11.80 13.72 9.21
CA GLU A 149 -11.49 14.43 7.97
C GLU A 149 -9.98 14.41 7.67
N ILE A 150 -9.64 14.17 6.41
CA ILE A 150 -8.26 14.17 5.92
C ILE A 150 -8.09 15.20 4.81
N PHE A 151 -7.05 16.04 4.95
CA PHE A 151 -6.71 17.09 4.01
C PHE A 151 -5.25 16.94 3.57
N LEU A 152 -5.04 16.72 2.28
CA LEU A 152 -3.73 16.43 1.69
C LEU A 152 -3.40 17.49 0.63
N GLU A 153 -2.13 17.89 0.55
CA GLU A 153 -1.62 18.74 -0.52
C GLU A 153 -0.22 18.30 -0.94
N GLN A 154 0.04 18.35 -2.24
CA GLN A 154 1.38 18.18 -2.79
C GLN A 154 2.14 19.52 -2.75
N VAL A 155 3.12 19.62 -1.86
CA VAL A 155 3.88 20.88 -1.65
C VAL A 155 5.24 20.95 -2.36
N ALA A 156 5.68 19.87 -3.01
CA ALA A 156 7.00 19.84 -3.68
C ALA A 156 7.00 18.95 -4.93
N LEU A 157 7.56 19.44 -6.05
CA LEU A 157 7.44 18.78 -7.36
C LEU A 157 8.42 17.61 -7.59
N LYS A 158 9.61 17.62 -6.97
CA LYS A 158 10.75 16.76 -7.38
C LYS A 158 11.16 15.68 -6.37
N THR A 159 10.44 15.56 -5.27
CA THR A 159 10.70 14.54 -4.25
C THR A 159 9.36 13.92 -3.93
N PHE A 160 9.30 12.64 -3.59
CA PHE A 160 8.11 11.99 -3.00
C PHE A 160 7.74 12.58 -1.62
N LYS A 161 8.04 13.87 -1.39
CA LYS A 161 7.82 14.63 -0.19
C LYS A 161 6.43 15.22 -0.27
N ILE A 162 5.48 14.43 0.20
CA ILE A 162 4.11 14.85 0.43
C ILE A 162 4.06 15.47 1.82
N ARG A 163 3.48 16.66 1.93
CA ARG A 163 3.18 17.25 3.23
C ARG A 163 1.76 16.86 3.58
N LEU A 164 1.63 16.04 4.62
CA LEU A 164 0.37 15.90 5.33
C LEU A 164 0.06 17.27 5.94
N LEU A 165 -0.82 18.03 5.31
CA LEU A 165 -1.13 19.39 5.79
C LEU A 165 -1.92 19.35 7.08
N ARG A 166 -2.92 18.46 7.15
CA ARG A 166 -3.78 18.32 8.31
C ARG A 166 -4.53 16.98 8.28
N VAL A 167 -4.42 16.23 9.36
CA VAL A 167 -5.43 15.22 9.72
C VAL A 167 -6.22 15.82 10.86
N SER A 168 -7.49 16.11 10.62
CA SER A 168 -8.39 16.61 11.65
C SER A 168 -9.14 15.42 12.22
N TYR A 169 -8.60 14.83 13.29
CA TYR A 169 -9.34 13.85 14.05
C TYR A 169 -10.46 14.57 14.78
N ARG A 170 -11.70 14.28 14.38
CA ARG A 170 -12.83 14.48 15.27
C ARG A 170 -12.84 13.28 16.21
N LEU A 171 -11.91 13.26 17.18
CA LEU A 171 -12.14 12.48 18.39
C LEU A 171 -13.52 12.93 18.87
N VAL A 172 -14.45 11.99 19.04
CA VAL A 172 -15.77 12.29 19.57
C VAL A 172 -15.58 12.75 21.03
N THR A 173 -15.16 13.99 21.21
CA THR A 173 -15.36 14.77 22.43
C THR A 173 -16.76 15.36 22.34
N THR A 174 -17.75 14.47 22.49
CA THR A 174 -19.12 14.84 22.82
C THR A 174 -19.53 14.06 24.07
N LEU A 175 -18.72 14.16 25.13
CA LEU A 175 -19.09 13.81 26.50
C LEU A 175 -18.21 14.64 27.45
N LEU A 176 -18.50 15.93 27.54
CA LEU A 176 -18.48 16.74 28.76
C LEU A 176 -19.59 17.78 28.66
#